data_AF-A0A946VVY4-F1
#
_entry.id   AF-A0A946VVY4-F1
#
_cell.length_a   1.000
_cell.length_b   1.000
_cell.length_c   1.000
_cell.angle_alpha   90.00
_cell.angle_beta   90.00
_cell.angle_gamma   90.00
#
_symmetry.space_group_name_H-M   'P 1'
#
loop_
_entity.id
_entity.type
_entity.pdbx_description
1 polymer ?
#
loop_
_entity_poly.entity_id
_entity_poly.type
_entity_poly.pdbx_seq_one_letter_code
_entity_poly.pdbx_strand_id
1 'polypeptide(L)' 'RNTVLAWLADTSLQVVEESGIRVFHDYVVERRGGHQNEQQVLEMELRYSKLEPYKWLGRYQHIVARAVDVLQ' A
#
# COMPACT_ATOMS: atom_id res chain seq x y z
N ARG A 1 14.90 -4.85 -11.41
CA ARG A 1 14.02 -5.21 -10.27
C ARG A 1 14.65 -4.59 -9.01
N ASN A 2 14.58 -3.26 -8.85
CA ASN A 2 15.42 -2.51 -7.87
C ASN A 2 14.56 -1.53 -7.06
N THR A 3 13.92 -1.96 -5.97
CA THR A 3 13.17 -0.99 -5.14
C THR A 3 13.27 -1.27 -3.65
N VAL A 4 12.54 -2.23 -3.09
CA VAL A 4 12.59 -2.53 -1.63
C VAL A 4 12.34 -4.02 -1.38
N LEU A 5 11.42 -4.61 -2.13
CA LEU A 5 11.10 -6.05 -2.05
C LEU A 5 12.31 -6.94 -2.36
N ALA A 6 13.20 -6.50 -3.25
CA ALA A 6 14.44 -7.22 -3.54
C ALA A 6 15.36 -7.25 -2.29
N TRP A 7 15.54 -6.12 -1.62
CA TRP A 7 16.33 -6.06 -0.38
C TRP A 7 15.72 -6.93 0.72
N LEU A 8 14.39 -6.96 0.83
CA LEU A 8 13.72 -7.84 1.80
C LEU A 8 13.93 -9.32 1.46
N ALA A 9 13.88 -9.70 0.19
CA ALA A 9 14.14 -11.07 -0.25
C ALA A 9 15.59 -11.53 0.01
N ASP A 10 16.55 -10.60 0.05
CA ASP A 10 17.96 -10.88 0.38
C ASP A 10 18.23 -10.99 1.89
N THR A 11 17.20 -10.90 2.73
CA THR A 11 17.29 -11.00 4.19
C THR A 11 16.47 -12.18 4.72
N SER A 12 16.61 -12.49 6.02
CA SER A 12 15.77 -13.48 6.72
C SER A 12 14.37 -12.93 7.04
N LEU A 13 13.77 -12.19 6.12
CA LEU A 13 12.44 -11.60 6.24
C LEU A 13 11.52 -12.13 5.14
N GLN A 14 10.35 -12.57 5.54
CA GLN A 14 9.28 -12.93 4.62
C GLN A 14 8.23 -11.82 4.60
N VAL A 15 7.94 -11.28 3.42
CA VAL A 15 6.82 -10.35 3.23
C VAL A 15 5.50 -11.09 3.47
N VAL A 16 4.68 -10.56 4.38
CA VAL A 16 3.37 -11.10 4.76
C VAL A 16 2.25 -10.27 4.14
N GLU A 17 2.44 -8.96 4.02
CA GLU A 17 1.44 -8.07 3.43
C GLU A 17 2.08 -6.90 2.70
N GLU A 18 1.42 -6.47 1.62
CA GLU A 18 1.74 -5.28 0.86
C GLU A 18 0.47 -4.45 0.63
N SER A 19 0.54 -3.15 0.94
CA SER A 19 -0.57 -2.21 0.71
C SER A 19 -0.05 -0.82 0.33
N GLY A 20 -0.74 -0.13 -0.56
CA GLY A 20 -0.50 1.26 -0.89
C GLY A 20 -1.21 2.18 0.09
N ILE A 21 -0.57 3.28 0.46
CA ILE A 21 -1.12 4.32 1.34
C ILE A 21 -1.41 5.57 0.51
N ARG A 22 -2.62 6.12 0.67
CA ARG A 22 -3.17 7.23 -0.14
C ARG A 22 -3.32 6.87 -1.62
N VAL A 23 -3.96 5.73 -1.88
CA VAL A 23 -4.17 5.25 -3.25
C VAL A 23 -5.33 5.95 -3.96
N PHE A 24 -6.14 6.71 -3.22
CA PHE A 24 -7.32 7.38 -3.75
C PHE A 24 -7.31 8.89 -3.46
N HIS A 25 -7.00 9.31 -2.23
CA HIS A 25 -7.04 10.68 -1.73
C HIS A 25 -6.29 11.68 -2.62
N ASP A 26 -5.11 11.28 -3.13
CA ASP A 26 -4.27 12.12 -3.98
C ASP A 26 -4.82 12.29 -5.41
N TYR A 27 -5.73 11.41 -5.84
CA TYR A 27 -6.25 11.32 -7.21
C TYR A 27 -7.72 11.76 -7.36
N VAL A 28 -8.38 12.15 -6.26
CA VAL A 28 -9.72 12.75 -6.32
C VAL A 28 -9.60 14.18 -6.85
N VAL A 29 -10.07 14.38 -8.09
CA VAL A 29 -9.88 15.63 -8.87
C VAL A 29 -10.75 16.80 -8.36
N GLU A 30 -11.76 16.57 -7.52
CA GLU A 30 -12.76 17.61 -7.21
C GLU A 30 -12.44 18.46 -5.97
N ARG A 31 -11.40 19.30 -6.08
CA ARG A 31 -11.24 20.48 -5.20
C ARG A 31 -12.25 21.61 -5.48
N ARG A 32 -13.33 21.35 -6.24
CA ARG A 32 -14.36 22.33 -6.63
C ARG A 32 -15.80 21.81 -6.53
N GLY A 33 -16.11 20.93 -5.57
CA GLY A 33 -17.52 20.67 -5.22
C GLY A 33 -17.87 19.31 -4.60
N GLY A 34 -16.95 18.33 -4.59
CA GLY A 34 -17.28 16.94 -4.26
C GLY A 34 -16.75 16.40 -2.92
N HIS A 35 -16.20 17.25 -2.05
CA HIS A 35 -15.78 16.82 -0.71
C HIS A 35 -16.96 16.91 0.27
N GLN A 36 -17.79 15.88 0.37
CA GLN A 36 -18.79 15.83 1.44
C GLN A 36 -18.77 14.57 2.30
N ASN A 37 -17.97 13.54 1.96
CA ASN A 37 -17.95 12.35 2.78
C ASN A 37 -16.55 11.72 2.91
N GLU A 38 -15.85 12.10 3.98
CA GLU A 38 -14.58 11.50 4.39
C GLU A 38 -14.68 9.98 4.54
N GLN A 39 -15.85 9.47 4.94
CA GLN A 39 -16.11 8.05 5.07
C GLN A 39 -16.01 7.31 3.73
N GLN A 40 -16.52 7.92 2.65
CA GLN A 40 -16.45 7.29 1.31
C GLN A 40 -15.01 7.24 0.80
N VAL A 41 -14.23 8.29 1.05
CA VAL A 41 -12.79 8.29 0.70
C VAL A 41 -12.07 7.20 1.49
N LEU A 42 -12.34 7.08 2.79
CA LEU A 42 -11.75 6.04 3.64
C LEU A 42 -12.13 4.63 3.18
N GLU A 43 -13.40 4.40 2.85
CA GLU A 43 -13.88 3.11 2.34
C GLU A 43 -13.16 2.73 1.03
N MET A 44 -12.97 3.71 0.13
CA MET A 44 -12.23 3.50 -1.11
C MET A 44 -10.75 3.23 -0.86
N GLU A 45 -10.10 4.00 0.03
CA GLU A 45 -8.71 3.74 0.44
C GLU A 45 -8.53 2.31 0.95
N LEU A 46 -9.37 1.87 1.90
CA LEU A 46 -9.30 0.52 2.46
C LEU A 46 -9.53 -0.55 1.39
N ARG A 47 -10.56 -0.37 0.55
CA ARG A 47 -10.92 -1.33 -0.50
C ARG A 47 -9.80 -1.53 -1.52
N TYR A 48 -9.12 -0.46 -1.93
CA TYR A 48 -8.17 -0.50 -3.03
C TYR A 48 -6.70 -0.55 -2.60
N SER A 49 -6.38 -0.34 -1.31
CA SER A 49 -5.01 -0.34 -0.79
C SER A 49 -4.19 -1.58 -1.17
N LYS A 50 -4.81 -2.77 -1.27
CA LYS A 50 -4.11 -4.04 -1.60
C LYS A 50 -4.28 -4.48 -3.06
N LEU A 51 -5.13 -3.80 -3.83
CA LEU A 51 -5.50 -4.22 -5.19
C LEU A 51 -4.59 -3.57 -6.22
N GLU A 52 -4.16 -4.35 -7.21
CA GLU A 52 -3.43 -3.80 -8.36
C GLU A 52 -4.43 -3.24 -9.39
N PRO A 53 -4.14 -2.09 -10.03
CA PRO A 53 -2.88 -1.33 -9.96
C PRO A 53 -2.81 -0.31 -8.81
N TYR A 54 -3.89 -0.07 -8.08
CA TYR A 54 -4.01 1.01 -7.07
C TYR A 54 -2.94 0.96 -5.98
N LYS A 55 -2.58 -0.24 -5.50
CA LYS A 55 -1.50 -0.48 -4.56
C LYS A 55 -0.20 0.24 -4.95
N TRP A 56 0.12 0.24 -6.25
CA TRP A 56 1.35 0.84 -6.79
C TRP A 56 1.23 2.35 -7.06
N LEU A 57 0.01 2.89 -7.07
CA LEU A 57 -0.26 4.32 -7.22
C LEU A 57 -0.23 5.06 -5.87
N GLY A 58 -0.20 4.32 -4.75
CA GLY A 58 -0.06 4.88 -3.42
C GLY A 58 1.21 5.72 -3.30
N ARG A 59 1.12 6.79 -2.53
CA ARG A 59 2.28 7.68 -2.29
C ARG A 59 3.35 7.02 -1.43
N TYR A 60 2.94 6.03 -0.64
CA TYR A 60 3.82 5.17 0.12
C TYR A 60 3.41 3.72 -0.05
N GLN A 61 4.39 2.82 0.06
CA GLN A 61 4.17 1.39 0.15
C GLN A 61 4.32 0.97 1.61
N HIS A 62 3.28 0.37 2.17
CA HIS A 62 3.31 -0.28 3.46
C HIS A 62 3.57 -1.77 3.27
N ILE A 63 4.70 -2.23 3.82
CA ILE A 63 5.15 -3.62 3.75
C ILE A 63 5.22 -4.17 5.16
N VAL A 64 4.53 -5.27 5.42
CA VAL A 64 4.64 -6.03 6.66
C VAL A 64 5.47 -7.26 6.37
N ALA A 65 6.55 -7.46 7.12
CA ALA A 65 7.41 -8.62 7.01
C ALA A 65 7.62 -9.28 8.38
N ARG A 66 7.86 -10.59 8.36
CA ARG A 66 8.13 -11.40 9.54
C ARG A 66 9.54 -11.99 9.44
N ALA A 67 10.28 -11.97 10.54
CA ALA A 67 11.53 -12.71 10.65
C ALA A 67 11.27 -14.21 10.54
N VAL A 68 11.99 -14.87 9.64
CA VAL A 68 11.94 -16.32 9.49
C VAL A 68 13.11 -16.89 10.26
N ASP A 69 12.84 -17.69 11.29
CA ASP A 69 13.89 -18.42 11.98
C ASP A 69 14.46 -19.45 11.01
N VAL A 70 15.70 -19.22 10.59
CA VAL A 70 16.50 -20.19 9.85
C VAL A 70 17.09 -21.15 10.89
N LEU A 71 16.24 -21.97 11.52
CA LEU A 71 16.75 -23.12 12.26
C LEU A 71 17.35 -24.09 11.23
N GLN A 72 18.68 -24.06 11.13
CA GLN A 72 19.48 -25.17 10.58
C GLN A 72 19.54 -26.32 11.59
#